data_AF-A0A497T9L8-F1
#
_entry.id   AF-A0A497T9L8-F1
#
_cell.length_a   1.000
_cell.length_b   1.000
_cell.length_c   1.000
_cell.angle_alpha   90.00
_cell.angle_beta   90.00
_cell.angle_gamma   90.00
#
_symmetry.space_group_name_H-M   'P 1'
#
loop_
_entity.id
_entity.type
_entity.pdbx_description
1 polymer ?
#
loop_
_entity_poly.entity_id
_entity_poly.type
_entity_poly.pdbx_seq_one_letter_code
_entity_poly.pdbx_strand_id
1 'polypeptide(L)'
;MGKQYYKRGWHHTKRRGKESIVTCSFCGRKVPRYKTFPVTKGFAITDTLLRKELGSKRPIVLTQSKMYACPACARHRNIVVKKK
;
A
#
# COMPACT_ATOMS: atom_id res chain seq x y z
N MET A 1 6.83 -8.46 -4.19
CA MET A 1 6.94 -6.97 -4.22
C MET A 1 8.37 -6.62 -3.86
N GLY A 2 9.05 -5.78 -4.65
CA GLY A 2 10.44 -5.37 -4.36
C GLY A 2 10.53 -4.59 -3.05
N LYS A 3 11.68 -4.71 -2.35
CA LYS A 3 11.94 -3.91 -1.15
C LYS A 3 11.89 -2.42 -1.49
N GLN A 4 11.08 -1.68 -0.74
CA GLN A 4 10.91 -0.24 -0.92
C GLN A 4 11.79 0.48 0.12
N TYR A 5 12.59 1.45 -0.33
CA TYR A 5 13.58 2.13 0.53
C TYR A 5 13.10 3.50 1.01
N TYR A 6 13.72 4.00 2.07
CA TYR A 6 13.51 5.36 2.56
C TYR A 6 13.82 6.41 1.48
N LYS A 7 12.87 7.31 1.24
CA LYS A 7 13.07 8.53 0.44
C LYS A 7 13.39 9.70 1.39
N ARG A 8 14.47 10.45 1.12
CA ARG A 8 14.86 11.65 1.89
C ARG A 8 14.49 12.97 1.21
N GLY A 9 14.15 12.94 -0.08
CA GLY A 9 13.66 14.10 -0.83
C GLY A 9 12.30 13.78 -1.46
N TRP A 10 11.38 14.74 -1.41
CA TRP A 10 10.07 14.61 -2.03
C TRP A 10 9.87 15.77 -3.01
N HIS A 11 10.09 15.49 -4.29
CA HIS A 11 9.81 16.46 -5.34
C HIS A 11 8.36 16.32 -5.79
N HIS A 12 7.68 17.46 -5.82
CA HIS A 12 6.36 17.57 -6.41
C HIS A 12 6.48 17.49 -7.94
N THR A 13 5.40 17.07 -8.60
CA THR A 13 5.37 16.92 -10.06
C THR A 13 5.39 18.29 -10.74
N LYS A 14 6.38 18.58 -11.59
CA LYS A 14 6.57 19.91 -12.24
C LYS A 14 5.36 20.46 -13.01
N ARG A 15 4.39 19.62 -13.38
CA ARG A 15 3.22 19.98 -14.21
C ARG A 15 2.00 20.48 -13.45
N ARG A 16 1.94 20.31 -12.12
CA ARG A 16 0.76 20.68 -11.32
C ARG A 16 1.17 21.65 -10.21
N GLY A 17 0.29 22.59 -9.85
CA GLY A 17 0.51 23.47 -8.68
C GLY A 17 0.21 22.77 -7.35
N LYS A 18 -0.75 21.84 -7.33
CA LYS A 18 -1.17 21.08 -6.14
C LYS A 18 -1.41 19.61 -6.48
N GLU A 19 -0.86 18.71 -5.67
CA GLU A 19 -1.12 17.28 -5.78
C GLU A 19 -2.43 16.88 -5.08
N SER A 20 -3.02 15.77 -5.53
CA SER A 20 -4.07 15.07 -4.76
C SER A 20 -3.60 14.71 -3.35
N ILE A 21 -4.49 14.92 -2.38
CA ILE A 21 -4.28 14.55 -0.98
C ILE A 21 -4.94 13.19 -0.74
N VAL A 22 -4.24 12.30 -0.04
CA VAL A 22 -4.70 10.96 0.31
C VAL A 22 -4.66 10.79 1.81
N THR A 23 -5.64 10.10 2.36
CA THR A 23 -5.70 9.75 3.78
C THR A 23 -4.84 8.52 4.04
N CYS A 24 -3.93 8.60 5.00
CA CYS A 24 -3.16 7.44 5.44
C CYS A 24 -4.07 6.38 6.05
N SER A 25 -4.00 5.14 5.54
CA SER A 25 -4.83 4.02 6.03
C SER A 25 -4.51 3.58 7.46
N PHE A 26 -3.39 4.06 8.05
CA PHE A 26 -2.95 3.64 9.38
C PHE A 26 -3.18 4.69 10.46
N CYS A 27 -2.93 5.97 10.18
CA CYS A 27 -3.02 7.05 11.16
C CYS A 27 -4.08 8.10 10.83
N GLY A 28 -4.77 7.98 9.69
CA GLY A 28 -5.78 8.95 9.26
C GLY A 28 -5.26 10.32 8.80
N ARG A 29 -3.95 10.57 8.84
CA ARG A 29 -3.38 11.85 8.41
C ARG A 29 -3.57 12.07 6.91
N LYS A 30 -3.98 13.28 6.54
CA LYS A 30 -4.02 13.76 5.15
C LYS A 30 -2.61 14.08 4.66
N VAL A 31 -2.15 13.36 3.64
CA VAL A 31 -0.79 13.48 3.09
C VAL A 31 -0.86 13.60 1.57
N PRO A 32 -0.06 14.47 0.92
CA PRO A 32 0.01 14.50 -0.54
C PRO A 32 0.41 13.15 -1.12
N ARG A 33 -0.25 12.71 -2.19
CA ARG A 33 -0.08 11.37 -2.78
C ARG A 33 1.38 11.04 -3.11
N TYR A 34 2.13 12.01 -3.63
CA TYR A 34 3.54 11.83 -3.98
C TYR A 34 4.45 11.51 -2.79
N LYS A 35 4.04 11.89 -1.56
CA LYS A 35 4.76 11.61 -0.30
C LYS A 35 4.41 10.26 0.33
N THR A 36 3.45 9.53 -0.22
CA THR A 36 2.95 8.29 0.39
C THR A 36 3.58 7.05 -0.24
N PHE A 37 3.62 5.96 0.52
CA PHE A 37 4.02 4.64 0.03
C PHE A 37 2.77 3.80 -0.26
N PRO A 38 2.52 3.41 -1.51
CA PRO A 38 1.38 2.56 -1.84
C PRO A 38 1.65 1.13 -1.34
N VAL A 39 0.69 0.58 -0.60
CA VAL A 39 0.72 -0.79 -0.10
C VAL A 39 -0.51 -1.50 -0.64
N THR A 40 -0.33 -2.57 -1.39
CA THR A 40 -1.45 -3.42 -1.81
C THR A 40 -1.66 -4.49 -0.74
N LYS A 41 -2.82 -4.48 -0.09
CA LYS A 41 -3.25 -5.58 0.77
C LYS A 41 -4.34 -6.36 0.07
N GLY A 42 -4.03 -7.59 -0.30
CA GLY A 42 -5.00 -8.57 -0.79
C GLY A 42 -5.43 -9.48 0.35
N PHE A 43 -6.69 -9.88 0.32
CA PHE A 43 -7.12 -11.06 1.05
C PHE A 43 -6.72 -12.29 0.23
N ALA A 44 -5.93 -13.20 0.80
CA ALA A 44 -5.60 -14.47 0.18
C ALA A 44 -6.17 -15.58 1.05
N ILE A 45 -7.07 -16.38 0.48
CA ILE A 45 -7.54 -17.61 1.14
C ILE A 45 -6.42 -18.63 0.95
N THR A 46 -5.59 -18.80 1.97
CA THR A 46 -4.49 -19.77 1.99
C THR A 46 -4.93 -21.17 2.40
N ASP A 47 -6.14 -21.30 2.98
CA ASP A 47 -6.67 -22.58 3.43
C ASP A 47 -7.02 -23.49 2.25
N THR A 48 -6.43 -24.69 2.26
CA THR A 48 -6.54 -25.67 1.18
C THR A 48 -7.96 -26.25 1.06
N LEU A 49 -8.66 -26.41 2.20
CA LEU A 49 -10.05 -26.89 2.27
C LEU A 49 -11.01 -25.87 1.65
N LEU A 50 -10.93 -24.62 2.09
CA LEU A 50 -11.75 -23.53 1.56
C LEU A 50 -11.49 -23.32 0.07
N ARG A 51 -10.23 -23.45 -0.37
CA ARG A 51 -9.87 -23.29 -1.78
C ARG A 51 -10.44 -24.40 -2.67
N LYS A 52 -10.58 -25.64 -2.18
CA LYS A 52 -11.21 -26.75 -2.92
C LYS A 52 -12.74 -26.59 -3.01
N GLU A 53 -13.37 -26.21 -1.91
CA GLU A 53 -14.83 -26.02 -1.84
C GLU A 53 -15.31 -24.80 -2.65
N LEU A 54 -14.62 -23.67 -2.51
CA LEU A 54 -14.99 -22.44 -3.22
C LEU A 54 -14.48 -22.44 -4.68
N GLY A 55 -13.29 -23.00 -4.93
CA GLY A 55 -12.68 -23.03 -6.26
C GLY A 55 -13.39 -23.94 -7.27
N SER A 56 -14.04 -25.01 -6.79
CA SER A 56 -14.82 -25.91 -7.65
C SER A 56 -16.12 -25.30 -8.17
N LYS A 57 -16.66 -24.28 -7.47
CA LYS A 57 -17.98 -23.71 -7.78
C LYS A 57 -17.91 -22.40 -8.56
N ARG A 58 -16.99 -21.47 -8.26
CA ARG A 58 -16.82 -20.18 -8.99
C ARG A 58 -15.41 -19.59 -8.80
N PRO A 59 -14.89 -18.78 -9.77
CA PRO A 59 -13.68 -18.00 -9.56
C PRO A 59 -13.92 -16.94 -8.47
N ILE A 60 -13.21 -17.06 -7.34
CA ILE A 60 -13.30 -16.12 -6.23
C ILE A 60 -12.51 -14.87 -6.59
N VAL A 61 -13.18 -13.74 -6.72
CA VAL A 61 -12.50 -12.44 -6.87
C VAL A 61 -11.98 -12.02 -5.50
N LEU A 62 -10.74 -12.40 -5.21
CA LEU A 62 -10.02 -11.95 -4.03
C LEU A 62 -9.71 -10.46 -4.17
N THR A 63 -10.48 -9.61 -3.49
CA THR A 63 -10.32 -8.16 -3.58
C THR A 63 -8.97 -7.72 -3.05
N GLN A 64 -8.19 -7.06 -3.91
CA GLN A 64 -6.98 -6.36 -3.52
C GLN A 64 -7.30 -4.89 -3.28
N SER A 65 -7.02 -4.42 -2.07
CA SER A 65 -7.21 -3.01 -1.72
C SER A 65 -5.88 -2.27 -1.77
N LYS A 66 -5.88 -1.10 -2.42
CA LYS A 66 -4.72 -0.22 -2.47
C LYS A 66 -4.78 0.75 -1.30
N MET A 67 -3.89 0.55 -0.35
CA MET A 67 -3.71 1.40 0.83
C MET A 67 -2.54 2.36 0.62
N TYR A 68 -2.54 3.47 1.36
CA TYR A 68 -1.46 4.45 1.33
C TYR A 68 -0.91 4.67 2.73
N ALA A 69 0.41 4.51 2.87
CA ALA A 69 1.12 4.70 4.13
C ALA A 69 1.81 6.06 4.17
N CYS A 70 1.67 6.77 5.29
CA CYS A 70 2.43 7.98 5.58
C CYS A 70 3.93 7.67 5.79
N PRO A 71 4.87 8.61 5.55
CA PRO A 71 6.30 8.36 5.76
C PRO A 71 6.68 7.85 7.16
N ALA A 72 6.04 8.39 8.20
CA ALA A 72 6.27 7.94 9.58
C ALA A 72 5.74 6.52 9.81
N CYS A 73 4.50 6.27 9.37
CA CYS A 73 3.82 4.97 9.44
C CYS A 73 4.60 3.87 8.71
N ALA A 74 5.12 4.22 7.54
CA ALA A 74 5.87 3.29 6.70
C ALA A 74 7.21 2.90 7.34
N ARG A 75 7.86 3.83 8.06
CA ARG A 75 9.07 3.55 8.87
C ARG A 75 8.76 2.71 10.10
N HIS A 76 7.74 3.08 10.87
CA HIS A 76 7.39 2.40 12.12
C HIS A 76 6.94 0.94 11.87
N ARG A 77 6.22 0.68 10.77
CA ARG A 77 5.70 -0.66 10.42
C ARG A 77 6.63 -1.47 9.53
N ASN A 78 7.88 -1.04 9.34
CA ASN A 78 8.87 -1.72 8.48
C ASN A 78 8.40 -1.98 7.04
N ILE A 79 7.48 -1.15 6.52
CA ILE A 79 7.02 -1.21 5.12
C ILE A 79 8.14 -0.76 4.19
N VAL A 80 8.93 0.21 4.66
CA VAL A 80 10.14 0.69 4.00
C VAL A 80 11.37 0.37 4.84
N VAL A 81 12.49 0.10 4.17
CA VAL A 81 13.77 -0.22 4.83
C VAL A 81 14.82 0.87 4.56
N LYS A 82 15.76 1.04 5.48
CA LYS A 82 16.95 1.86 5.25
C LYS A 82 17.83 1.14 4.22
N LYS A 83 18.26 1.83 3.17
CA LYS A 83 19.32 1.31 2.30
C LYS A 83 20.61 1.26 3.15
N LYS A 84 21.25 0.08 3.24
CA LYS A 84 22.58 -0.05 3.82
C LYS A 84 23.59 0.67 2.93
#